data_AF-A0ABD0WVV6-F1
#
_entry.id   AF-A0ABD0WVV6-F1
#
_cell.length_a   1.000
_cell.length_b   1.000
_cell.length_c   1.000
_cell.angle_alpha   90.00
_cell.angle_beta   90.00
_cell.angle_gamma   90.00
#
_symmetry.space_group_name_H-M   'P 1'
#
loop_
_entity.id
_entity.type
_entity.pdbx_description
1 polymer ?
#
loop_
_entity_poly.entity_id
_entity_poly.type
_entity_poly.pdbx_seq_one_letter_code
_entity_poly.pdbx_strand_id
1 'polypeptide(L)'
;MLDNMDRLQPTSESGRLLPVVMKDSLTNALDAILVSTDLIDDELRPHLDTILTVLQEKQPGAAEQVALSGILPTLAQALRKRGPVSLLTTKLVSELAREKAIKERCGEAGVSSALVSLLVCMDQELLVHAGHAIARLCYDSRCQQEQLLRLGVVPRLVGILLRCKGDAALEEVCLLALCNLGDMGEGCEDGGISWDRGLSLCPEETVFHGVNGHCCGFGSMVTVVRLTQWSPEQHTVSIEVLPRYSIGFWTIHNNCRTVRRSPLSHLGACPKFYKVIKYSVQNIPSRKSFKSRVFHIFL
;
A
#
# COMPACT_ATOMS: atom_id res chain seq x y z
N MET A 1 8.91 -71.75 30.08
CA MET A 1 7.44 -71.88 30.21
C MET A 1 7.08 -71.21 31.52
N LEU A 2 6.17 -70.22 31.50
CA LEU A 2 6.04 -69.04 32.41
C LEU A 2 6.89 -67.85 31.94
N ASP A 3 6.48 -66.59 31.98
CA ASP A 3 5.18 -65.88 31.95
C ASP A 3 5.54 -64.37 31.86
N ASN A 4 4.58 -63.52 31.50
CA ASN A 4 4.52 -62.06 31.70
C ASN A 4 5.30 -61.08 30.80
N MET A 5 4.48 -60.41 29.96
CA MET A 5 4.18 -58.97 29.97
C MET A 5 5.35 -57.96 29.92
N ASP A 6 5.44 -57.22 28.80
CA ASP A 6 5.33 -55.76 28.86
C ASP A 6 4.94 -55.13 27.50
N ARG A 7 3.79 -54.43 27.54
CA ARG A 7 3.45 -53.16 26.87
C ARG A 7 3.48 -53.06 25.35
N LEU A 8 2.29 -53.29 24.76
CA LEU A 8 1.81 -52.47 23.65
C LEU A 8 1.10 -51.23 24.22
N GLN A 9 1.71 -50.05 24.08
CA GLN A 9 0.99 -48.77 24.08
C GLN A 9 0.72 -48.36 22.63
N PRO A 10 -0.50 -47.95 22.26
CA PRO A 10 -0.72 -47.13 21.08
C PRO A 10 -0.63 -45.66 21.51
N THR A 11 0.40 -44.95 21.07
CA THR A 11 0.47 -43.49 21.27
C THR A 11 0.54 -42.77 19.94
N SER A 12 -0.52 -41.99 19.69
CA SER A 12 -0.52 -40.73 18.95
C SER A 12 -0.49 -40.79 17.41
N GLU A 13 -1.61 -41.16 16.79
CA GLU A 13 -2.05 -40.51 15.55
C GLU A 13 -2.76 -39.19 15.90
N SER A 14 -1.98 -38.16 16.24
CA SER A 14 -2.45 -36.78 16.32
C SER A 14 -1.61 -35.96 15.36
N GLY A 15 -2.03 -35.91 14.10
CA GLY A 15 -1.26 -35.20 13.08
C GLY A 15 -1.78 -35.40 11.67
N ARG A 16 -3.09 -35.20 11.42
CA ARG A 16 -3.65 -35.05 10.05
C ARG A 16 -5.14 -34.69 9.96
N LEU A 17 -5.81 -34.28 11.03
CA LEU A 17 -7.26 -33.96 10.98
C LEU A 17 -7.59 -32.50 10.61
N LEU A 18 -6.60 -31.61 10.62
CA LEU A 18 -6.78 -30.18 10.38
C LEU A 18 -6.89 -29.72 8.89
N PRO A 19 -6.39 -30.45 7.87
CA PRO A 19 -6.51 -29.97 6.47
C PRO A 19 -7.89 -30.17 5.84
N VAL A 20 -8.64 -31.19 6.27
CA VAL A 20 -9.92 -31.57 5.62
C VAL A 20 -11.07 -30.70 6.14
N VAL A 21 -11.19 -30.57 7.46
CA VAL A 21 -12.28 -29.84 8.12
C VAL A 21 -12.29 -28.35 7.73
N MET A 22 -11.12 -27.72 7.59
CA MET A 22 -11.01 -26.31 7.20
C MET A 22 -11.26 -26.05 5.71
N LYS A 23 -11.01 -27.04 4.84
CA LYS A 23 -11.30 -26.92 3.41
C LYS A 23 -12.81 -26.99 3.15
N ASP A 24 -13.50 -27.81 3.92
CA ASP A 24 -14.96 -27.93 3.87
C ASP A 24 -15.62 -26.65 4.40
N SER A 25 -15.08 -26.04 5.46
CA SER A 25 -15.63 -24.78 6.00
C SER A 25 -15.49 -23.60 5.03
N LEU A 26 -14.36 -23.48 4.33
CA LEU A 26 -14.17 -22.46 3.30
C LEU A 26 -15.20 -22.62 2.16
N THR A 27 -15.34 -23.84 1.65
CA THR A 27 -16.26 -24.14 0.53
C THR A 27 -17.71 -23.83 0.92
N ASN A 28 -18.13 -24.28 2.11
CA ASN A 28 -19.47 -23.99 2.64
C ASN A 28 -19.73 -22.48 2.80
N ALA A 29 -18.74 -21.72 3.26
CA ALA A 29 -18.86 -20.26 3.40
C ALA A 29 -19.00 -19.56 2.03
N LEU A 30 -18.27 -20.02 1.02
CA LEU A 30 -18.34 -19.48 -0.34
C LEU A 30 -19.71 -19.76 -0.97
N ASP A 31 -20.20 -21.00 -0.86
CA ASP A 31 -21.51 -21.39 -1.40
C ASP A 31 -22.65 -20.62 -0.72
N ALA A 32 -22.58 -20.42 0.60
CA ALA A 32 -23.57 -19.63 1.33
C ALA A 32 -23.65 -18.17 0.86
N ILE A 33 -22.50 -17.54 0.57
CA ILE A 33 -22.46 -16.16 0.03
C ILE A 33 -23.07 -16.10 -1.37
N LEU A 34 -22.83 -17.11 -2.22
CA LEU A 34 -23.37 -17.13 -3.59
C LEU A 34 -24.88 -17.32 -3.63
N VAL A 35 -25.44 -18.08 -2.68
CA VAL A 35 -26.89 -18.29 -2.56
C VAL A 35 -27.60 -17.09 -1.94
N SER A 36 -26.88 -16.23 -1.22
CA SER A 36 -27.44 -15.04 -0.57
C SER A 36 -27.82 -13.96 -1.60
N THR A 37 -29.10 -13.88 -1.98
CA THR A 37 -29.60 -12.94 -3.00
C THR A 37 -29.70 -11.50 -2.51
N ASP A 38 -30.06 -11.31 -1.24
CA ASP A 38 -30.45 -9.99 -0.72
C ASP A 38 -29.26 -9.23 -0.09
N LEU A 39 -28.11 -9.90 0.03
CA LEU A 39 -26.90 -9.40 0.72
C LEU A 39 -27.26 -8.77 2.06
N ILE A 40 -27.86 -9.59 2.92
CA ILE A 40 -28.21 -9.26 4.29
C ILE A 40 -26.93 -9.33 5.12
N ASP A 41 -26.60 -8.21 5.77
CA ASP A 41 -25.31 -8.05 6.46
C ASP A 41 -25.09 -9.10 7.56
N ASP A 42 -26.14 -9.44 8.32
CA ASP A 42 -26.08 -10.41 9.42
C ASP A 42 -25.85 -11.84 8.94
N GLU A 43 -26.34 -12.19 7.75
CA GLU A 43 -26.15 -13.51 7.13
C GLU A 43 -24.76 -13.62 6.51
N LEU A 44 -24.26 -12.54 5.88
CA LEU A 44 -22.95 -12.52 5.24
C LEU A 44 -21.79 -12.54 6.24
N ARG A 45 -21.93 -11.86 7.38
CA ARG A 45 -20.87 -11.67 8.37
C ARG A 45 -20.14 -12.97 8.77
N PRO A 46 -20.81 -14.04 9.25
CA PRO A 46 -20.11 -15.26 9.69
C PRO A 46 -19.33 -15.95 8.57
N HIS A 47 -19.83 -15.89 7.33
CA HIS A 47 -19.15 -16.47 6.17
C HIS A 47 -17.92 -15.65 5.76
N LEU A 48 -18.03 -14.32 5.81
CA LEU A 48 -16.90 -13.42 5.57
C LEU A 48 -15.81 -13.58 6.64
N ASP A 49 -16.19 -13.73 7.92
CA ASP A 49 -15.25 -13.97 9.03
C ASP A 49 -14.51 -15.31 8.85
N THR A 50 -15.23 -16.35 8.42
CA THR A 50 -14.62 -17.67 8.12
C THR A 50 -13.58 -17.55 7.00
N ILE A 51 -13.92 -16.88 5.90
CA ILE A 51 -13.00 -16.69 4.77
C ILE A 51 -11.79 -15.85 5.20
N LEU A 52 -12.01 -14.76 5.93
CA LEU A 52 -10.92 -13.92 6.41
C LEU A 52 -9.95 -14.70 7.31
N THR A 53 -10.47 -15.52 8.22
CA THR A 53 -9.65 -16.37 9.11
C THR A 53 -8.77 -17.31 8.30
N VAL A 54 -9.34 -18.00 7.30
CA VAL A 54 -8.60 -18.92 6.43
C VAL A 54 -7.49 -18.20 5.63
N LEU A 55 -7.76 -16.98 5.15
CA LEU A 55 -6.76 -16.17 4.44
C LEU A 55 -5.63 -15.71 5.36
N GLN A 56 -5.96 -15.31 6.60
CA GLN A 56 -4.99 -14.87 7.60
C GLN A 56 -4.08 -16.00 8.08
N GLU A 57 -4.59 -17.23 8.11
CA GLU A 57 -3.80 -18.44 8.37
C GLU A 57 -2.85 -18.80 7.22
N LYS A 58 -2.87 -18.05 6.11
CA LYS A 58 -2.03 -18.25 4.92
C LYS A 58 -2.16 -19.65 4.34
N GLN A 59 -3.38 -20.18 4.35
CA GLN A 59 -3.67 -21.49 3.77
C GLN A 59 -3.39 -21.45 2.26
N PRO A 60 -2.53 -22.36 1.73
CA PRO A 60 -2.14 -22.33 0.33
C PRO A 60 -3.35 -22.58 -0.57
N GLY A 61 -3.53 -21.74 -1.59
CA GLY A 61 -4.63 -21.85 -2.56
C GLY A 61 -6.00 -21.35 -2.07
N ALA A 62 -6.15 -20.94 -0.81
CA ALA A 62 -7.43 -20.42 -0.30
C ALA A 62 -7.88 -19.16 -1.05
N ALA A 63 -6.95 -18.25 -1.29
CA ALA A 63 -7.22 -17.01 -1.99
C ALA A 63 -7.61 -17.27 -3.47
N GLU A 64 -6.95 -18.24 -4.12
CA GLU A 64 -7.30 -18.66 -5.49
C GLU A 64 -8.70 -19.29 -5.53
N GLN A 65 -9.05 -20.11 -4.54
CA GLN A 65 -10.38 -20.70 -4.41
C GLN A 65 -11.45 -19.61 -4.23
N VAL A 66 -11.21 -18.63 -3.36
CA VAL A 66 -12.09 -17.46 -3.20
C VAL A 66 -12.26 -16.72 -4.52
N ALA A 67 -11.17 -16.49 -5.26
CA ALA A 67 -11.22 -15.78 -6.53
C ALA A 67 -11.91 -16.59 -7.65
N LEU A 68 -11.90 -17.93 -7.59
CA LEU A 68 -12.58 -18.82 -8.55
C LEU A 68 -14.07 -19.03 -8.22
N SER A 69 -14.45 -18.91 -6.95
CA SER A 69 -15.84 -19.10 -6.50
C SER A 69 -16.83 -18.09 -7.08
N GLY A 70 -16.34 -16.96 -7.62
CA GLY A 70 -17.21 -15.93 -8.17
C GLY A 70 -17.81 -14.99 -7.12
N ILE A 71 -17.33 -14.98 -5.88
CA ILE A 71 -17.84 -14.06 -4.85
C ILE A 71 -17.31 -12.61 -4.99
N LEU A 72 -16.28 -12.35 -5.80
CA LEU A 72 -15.65 -11.02 -5.91
C LEU A 72 -16.66 -9.90 -6.31
N PRO A 73 -17.58 -10.09 -7.27
CA PRO A 73 -18.62 -9.10 -7.57
C PRO A 73 -19.55 -8.84 -6.38
N THR A 74 -19.86 -9.89 -5.61
CA THR A 74 -20.66 -9.81 -4.37
C THR A 74 -19.96 -8.96 -3.32
N LEU A 75 -18.65 -9.17 -3.12
CA LEU A 75 -17.83 -8.34 -2.24
C LEU A 75 -17.83 -6.87 -2.72
N ALA A 76 -17.66 -6.64 -4.02
CA ALA A 76 -17.71 -5.29 -4.58
C ALA A 76 -19.08 -4.63 -4.33
N GLN A 77 -20.17 -5.37 -4.43
CA GLN A 77 -21.51 -4.86 -4.12
C GLN A 77 -21.68 -4.54 -2.64
N ALA A 78 -21.22 -5.41 -1.73
CA ALA A 78 -21.25 -5.15 -0.29
C ALA A 78 -20.48 -3.87 0.08
N LEU A 79 -19.29 -3.66 -0.50
CA LEU A 79 -18.51 -2.44 -0.32
C LEU A 79 -19.23 -1.18 -0.83
N ARG A 80 -19.95 -1.27 -1.95
CA ARG A 80 -20.73 -0.14 -2.49
C ARG A 80 -21.97 0.19 -1.64
N LYS A 81 -22.60 -0.81 -1.02
CA LYS A 81 -23.71 -0.60 -0.06
C LYS A 81 -23.27 0.18 1.17
N ARG A 82 -21.98 0.11 1.54
CA ARG A 82 -21.40 0.78 2.73
C ARG A 82 -22.13 0.43 4.02
N GLY A 83 -22.56 -0.82 4.16
CA GLY A 83 -23.25 -1.35 5.34
C GLY A 83 -22.30 -1.82 6.45
N PRO A 84 -22.85 -2.39 7.55
CA PRO A 84 -22.11 -2.93 8.69
C PRO A 84 -20.99 -3.94 8.39
N VAL A 85 -21.04 -4.66 7.26
CA VAL A 85 -19.97 -5.60 6.88
C VAL A 85 -18.82 -4.95 6.09
N SER A 86 -18.92 -3.67 5.73
CA SER A 86 -17.95 -3.02 4.83
C SER A 86 -16.51 -3.09 5.34
N LEU A 87 -16.31 -2.92 6.64
CA LEU A 87 -14.98 -3.03 7.27
C LEU A 87 -14.41 -4.45 7.10
N LEU A 88 -15.22 -5.46 7.42
CA LEU A 88 -14.84 -6.87 7.30
C LEU A 88 -14.55 -7.24 5.84
N THR A 89 -15.43 -6.85 4.92
CA THR A 89 -15.23 -7.04 3.47
C THR A 89 -13.96 -6.35 2.98
N THR A 90 -13.66 -5.14 3.46
CA THR A 90 -12.44 -4.41 3.07
C THR A 90 -11.19 -5.10 3.60
N LYS A 91 -11.20 -5.59 4.85
CA LYS A 91 -10.12 -6.42 5.42
C LYS A 91 -9.87 -7.67 4.57
N LEU A 92 -10.93 -8.39 4.21
CA LEU A 92 -10.87 -9.57 3.34
C LEU A 92 -10.29 -9.25 1.96
N VAL A 93 -10.76 -8.19 1.30
CA VAL A 93 -10.22 -7.74 0.00
C VAL A 93 -8.75 -7.36 0.11
N SER A 94 -8.35 -6.72 1.22
CA SER A 94 -6.96 -6.37 1.48
C SER A 94 -6.06 -7.60 1.57
N GLU A 95 -6.53 -8.67 2.23
CA GLU A 95 -5.79 -9.94 2.31
C GLU A 95 -5.77 -10.69 0.98
N LEU A 96 -6.88 -10.72 0.24
CA LEU A 96 -6.91 -11.29 -1.12
C LEU A 96 -5.94 -10.58 -2.08
N ALA A 97 -5.81 -9.26 -1.95
CA ALA A 97 -4.94 -8.46 -2.81
C ALA A 97 -3.44 -8.74 -2.63
N ARG A 98 -3.03 -9.54 -1.63
CA ARG A 98 -1.65 -10.03 -1.50
C ARG A 98 -1.28 -10.98 -2.63
N GLU A 99 -2.23 -11.77 -3.10
CA GLU A 99 -1.97 -12.76 -4.12
C GLU A 99 -2.05 -12.15 -5.51
N LYS A 100 -0.94 -12.21 -6.25
CA LYS A 100 -0.83 -11.60 -7.59
C LYS A 100 -1.92 -12.08 -8.55
N ALA A 101 -2.28 -13.36 -8.48
CA ALA A 101 -3.32 -13.97 -9.32
C ALA A 101 -4.72 -13.36 -9.13
N ILE A 102 -4.95 -12.66 -8.00
CA ILE A 102 -6.27 -12.13 -7.63
C ILE A 102 -6.39 -10.65 -7.99
N LYS A 103 -5.27 -9.92 -8.05
CA LYS A 103 -5.25 -8.48 -8.34
C LYS A 103 -5.99 -8.14 -9.64
N GLU A 104 -5.81 -8.94 -10.69
CA GLU A 104 -6.50 -8.76 -11.98
C GLU A 104 -8.00 -9.02 -11.89
N ARG A 105 -8.40 -10.13 -11.25
CA ARG A 105 -9.82 -10.50 -11.07
C ARG A 105 -10.58 -9.49 -10.21
N CYS A 106 -9.93 -8.91 -9.21
CA CYS A 106 -10.49 -7.80 -8.43
C CYS A 106 -10.83 -6.59 -9.32
N GLY A 107 -9.98 -6.30 -10.32
CA GLY A 107 -10.23 -5.26 -11.31
C GLY A 107 -11.47 -5.51 -12.14
N GLU A 108 -11.59 -6.72 -12.68
CA GLU A 108 -12.70 -7.15 -13.54
C GLU A 108 -14.03 -7.22 -12.77
N ALA A 109 -14.01 -7.69 -11.52
CA ALA A 109 -15.18 -7.74 -10.65
C ALA A 109 -15.63 -6.36 -10.13
N GLY A 110 -14.92 -5.29 -10.47
CA GLY A 110 -15.24 -3.92 -10.06
C GLY A 110 -14.92 -3.62 -8.59
N VAL A 111 -14.11 -4.44 -7.93
CA VAL A 111 -13.65 -4.22 -6.55
C VAL A 111 -12.86 -2.92 -6.43
N SER A 112 -12.00 -2.62 -7.41
CA SER A 112 -11.21 -1.38 -7.44
C SER A 112 -12.10 -0.13 -7.43
N SER A 113 -13.22 -0.14 -8.18
CA SER A 113 -14.20 0.95 -8.16
C SER A 113 -14.91 1.06 -6.80
N ALA A 114 -15.26 -0.07 -6.20
CA ALA A 114 -15.90 -0.09 -4.88
C ALA A 114 -14.97 0.47 -3.79
N LEU A 115 -13.70 0.06 -3.77
CA LEU A 115 -12.69 0.58 -2.84
C LEU A 115 -12.46 2.09 -2.99
N VAL A 116 -12.32 2.58 -4.23
CA VAL A 116 -12.17 4.02 -4.49
C VAL A 116 -13.39 4.80 -4.00
N SER A 117 -14.58 4.21 -4.05
CA SER A 117 -15.78 4.79 -3.47
C SER A 117 -15.71 4.90 -1.95
N LEU A 118 -14.96 4.07 -1.23
CA LEU A 118 -14.83 4.16 0.23
C LEU A 118 -13.93 5.30 0.68
N LEU A 119 -13.02 5.78 -0.17
CA LEU A 119 -12.07 6.86 0.16
C LEU A 119 -12.73 8.23 0.44
N VAL A 120 -14.05 8.35 0.35
CA VAL A 120 -14.80 9.55 0.76
C VAL A 120 -15.49 9.41 2.12
N CYS A 121 -15.40 8.24 2.76
CA CYS A 121 -15.95 8.00 4.09
C CYS A 121 -15.15 8.76 5.16
N MET A 122 -15.70 8.86 6.37
CA MET A 122 -15.04 9.49 7.53
C MET A 122 -14.55 8.46 8.56
N ASP A 123 -14.88 7.18 8.38
CA ASP A 123 -14.42 6.09 9.24
C ASP A 123 -12.93 5.82 8.98
N GLN A 124 -12.09 6.17 9.96
CA GLN A 124 -10.63 6.06 9.84
C GLN A 124 -10.18 4.60 9.70
N GLU A 125 -10.77 3.66 10.43
CA GLU A 125 -10.38 2.25 10.35
C GLU A 125 -10.71 1.68 8.97
N LEU A 126 -11.91 2.00 8.45
CA LEU A 126 -12.30 1.62 7.10
C LEU A 126 -11.37 2.22 6.04
N LEU A 127 -11.00 3.49 6.18
CA LEU A 127 -10.08 4.17 5.27
C LEU A 127 -8.67 3.54 5.30
N VAL A 128 -8.17 3.15 6.48
CA VAL A 128 -6.88 2.45 6.60
C VAL A 128 -6.89 1.16 5.80
N HIS A 129 -7.91 0.31 6.00
CA HIS A 129 -7.99 -0.96 5.27
C HIS A 129 -8.24 -0.78 3.78
N ALA A 130 -9.04 0.22 3.39
CA ALA A 130 -9.27 0.55 1.98
C ALA A 130 -7.98 1.03 1.31
N GLY A 131 -7.19 1.86 2.00
CA GLY A 131 -5.87 2.27 1.58
C GLY A 131 -4.94 1.08 1.35
N HIS A 132 -4.90 0.13 2.30
CA HIS A 132 -4.03 -1.05 2.18
C HIS A 132 -4.45 -1.93 1.02
N ALA A 133 -5.76 -2.15 0.85
CA ALA A 133 -6.28 -2.91 -0.29
C ALA A 133 -5.88 -2.26 -1.63
N ILE A 134 -6.03 -0.94 -1.75
CA ILE A 134 -5.61 -0.20 -2.94
C ILE A 134 -4.09 -0.31 -3.16
N ALA A 135 -3.29 -0.09 -2.12
CA ALA A 135 -1.84 -0.19 -2.18
C ALA A 135 -1.37 -1.57 -2.66
N ARG A 136 -1.99 -2.65 -2.17
CA ARG A 136 -1.69 -4.03 -2.57
C ARG A 136 -2.13 -4.33 -4.00
N LEU A 137 -3.33 -3.89 -4.39
CA LEU A 137 -3.85 -4.09 -5.75
C LEU A 137 -2.97 -3.43 -6.82
N CYS A 138 -2.46 -2.23 -6.57
CA CYS A 138 -1.61 -1.52 -7.53
C CYS A 138 -0.11 -1.87 -7.43
N TYR A 139 0.31 -2.67 -6.44
CA TYR A 139 1.69 -3.13 -6.34
C TYR A 139 2.02 -4.16 -7.42
N ASP A 140 3.08 -3.89 -8.21
CA ASP A 140 3.55 -4.74 -9.31
C ASP A 140 2.43 -5.15 -10.31
N SER A 141 1.43 -4.28 -10.49
CA SER A 141 0.32 -4.51 -11.41
C SER A 141 -0.01 -3.25 -12.20
N ARG A 142 0.59 -3.14 -13.39
CA ARG A 142 0.38 -2.00 -14.30
C ARG A 142 -1.09 -1.83 -14.70
N CYS A 143 -1.81 -2.93 -14.91
CA CYS A 143 -3.23 -2.91 -15.24
C CYS A 143 -4.04 -2.26 -14.11
N GLN A 144 -3.81 -2.67 -12.85
CA GLN A 144 -4.50 -2.07 -11.70
C GLN A 144 -4.07 -0.61 -11.46
N GLN A 145 -2.79 -0.28 -11.64
CA GLN A 145 -2.31 1.10 -11.55
C GLN A 145 -3.08 2.00 -12.54
N GLU A 146 -3.14 1.63 -13.81
CA GLU A 146 -3.85 2.41 -14.83
C GLU A 146 -5.35 2.50 -14.55
N GLN A 147 -5.99 1.40 -14.11
CA GLN A 147 -7.40 1.37 -13.75
C GLN A 147 -7.71 2.31 -12.56
N LEU A 148 -6.93 2.23 -11.48
CA LEU A 148 -7.12 3.07 -10.28
C LEU A 148 -6.85 4.55 -10.57
N LEU A 149 -5.88 4.87 -11.42
CA LEU A 149 -5.64 6.24 -11.89
C LEU A 149 -6.86 6.80 -12.63
N ARG A 150 -7.47 6.02 -13.54
CA ARG A 150 -8.71 6.41 -14.25
C ARG A 150 -9.90 6.61 -13.30
N LEU A 151 -9.94 5.87 -12.20
CA LEU A 151 -10.96 6.02 -11.16
C LEU A 151 -10.74 7.24 -10.25
N GLY A 152 -9.66 8.01 -10.45
CA GLY A 152 -9.38 9.21 -9.67
C GLY A 152 -8.95 8.90 -8.23
N VAL A 153 -8.17 7.83 -8.04
CA VAL A 153 -7.69 7.46 -6.69
C VAL A 153 -6.76 8.50 -6.08
N VAL A 154 -5.89 9.13 -6.88
CA VAL A 154 -4.87 10.09 -6.41
C VAL A 154 -5.49 11.31 -5.70
N PRO A 155 -6.45 12.05 -6.30
CA PRO A 155 -7.07 13.19 -5.61
C PRO A 155 -7.77 12.76 -4.31
N ARG A 156 -8.36 11.55 -4.25
CA ARG A 156 -9.00 11.04 -3.03
C ARG A 156 -8.00 10.75 -1.92
N LEU A 157 -6.88 10.08 -2.23
CA LEU A 157 -5.80 9.83 -1.27
C LEU A 157 -5.18 11.14 -0.76
N VAL A 158 -4.98 12.12 -1.64
CA VAL A 158 -4.49 13.45 -1.23
C VAL A 158 -5.51 14.17 -0.35
N GLY A 159 -6.80 14.09 -0.68
CA GLY A 159 -7.87 14.62 0.16
C GLY A 159 -7.88 13.99 1.56
N ILE A 160 -7.50 12.72 1.71
CA ILE A 160 -7.32 12.08 3.03
C ILE A 160 -6.09 12.63 3.74
N LEU A 161 -4.93 12.70 3.08
CA LEU A 161 -3.69 13.26 3.65
C LEU A 161 -3.85 14.71 4.13
N LEU A 162 -4.67 15.50 3.45
CA LEU A 162 -4.93 16.89 3.82
C LEU A 162 -5.91 17.03 4.99
N ARG A 163 -6.90 16.13 5.11
CA ARG A 163 -7.94 16.20 6.17
C ARG A 163 -7.52 15.47 7.46
N CYS A 164 -6.80 14.35 7.34
CA CYS A 164 -6.42 13.46 8.43
C CYS A 164 -4.96 13.68 8.85
N LYS A 165 -4.52 14.94 8.96
CA LYS A 165 -3.14 15.26 9.35
C LYS A 165 -2.86 14.74 10.77
N GLY A 166 -1.75 14.03 10.93
CA GLY A 166 -1.31 13.49 12.22
C GLY A 166 -1.81 12.07 12.53
N ASP A 167 -2.67 11.50 11.68
CA ASP A 167 -3.02 10.08 11.76
C ASP A 167 -1.95 9.26 11.02
N ALA A 168 -0.99 8.71 11.78
CA ALA A 168 0.17 8.02 11.22
C ALA A 168 -0.23 6.83 10.33
N ALA A 169 -1.26 6.06 10.71
CA ALA A 169 -1.69 4.89 9.95
C ALA A 169 -2.31 5.29 8.60
N LEU A 170 -3.15 6.34 8.59
CA LEU A 170 -3.73 6.86 7.35
C LEU A 170 -2.68 7.53 6.46
N GLU A 171 -1.73 8.26 7.04
CA GLU A 171 -0.64 8.87 6.29
C GLU A 171 0.22 7.79 5.62
N GLU A 172 0.68 6.80 6.38
CA GLU A 172 1.48 5.69 5.88
C GLU A 172 0.80 4.97 4.72
N VAL A 173 -0.47 4.60 4.88
CA VAL A 173 -1.16 3.81 3.87
C VAL A 173 -1.46 4.63 2.61
N CYS A 174 -1.78 5.91 2.74
CA CYS A 174 -1.98 6.80 1.58
C CYS A 174 -0.66 7.01 0.81
N LEU A 175 0.45 7.21 1.53
CA LEU A 175 1.77 7.38 0.94
C LEU A 175 2.23 6.09 0.24
N LEU A 176 2.01 4.94 0.85
CA LEU A 176 2.28 3.62 0.25
C LEU A 176 1.47 3.44 -1.04
N ALA A 177 0.16 3.71 -1.00
CA ALA A 177 -0.70 3.62 -2.17
C ALA A 177 -0.24 4.56 -3.31
N LEU A 178 0.12 5.81 -2.99
CA LEU A 178 0.65 6.77 -3.97
C LEU A 178 1.97 6.29 -4.59
N CYS A 179 2.87 5.73 -3.80
CA CYS A 179 4.13 5.18 -4.29
C CYS A 179 3.89 3.98 -5.21
N ASN A 180 3.02 3.06 -4.83
CA ASN A 180 2.70 1.87 -5.63
C ASN A 180 1.99 2.25 -6.94
N LEU A 181 1.09 3.24 -6.91
CA LEU A 181 0.47 3.82 -8.12
C LEU A 181 1.49 4.44 -9.09
N GLY A 182 2.59 4.97 -8.56
CA GLY A 182 3.65 5.58 -9.35
C GLY A 182 4.73 4.62 -9.84
N ASP A 183 4.66 3.32 -9.50
CA ASP A 183 5.77 2.36 -9.64
C ASP A 183 7.06 2.83 -8.93
N MET A 184 6.87 3.47 -7.77
CA MET A 184 7.92 4.09 -6.96
C MET A 184 8.25 3.28 -5.69
N GLY A 185 7.48 2.24 -5.39
CA GLY A 185 7.69 1.39 -4.20
C GLY A 185 8.97 0.57 -4.34
N GLU A 186 9.86 0.65 -3.34
CA GLU A 186 11.04 -0.21 -3.26
C GLU A 186 10.70 -1.55 -2.60
N GLY A 187 10.02 -2.43 -3.34
CA GLY A 187 10.02 -3.87 -3.07
C GLY A 187 9.25 -4.38 -1.85
N CYS A 188 8.48 -3.53 -1.14
CA CYS A 188 7.66 -3.97 -0.01
C CYS A 188 6.17 -3.75 -0.27
N GLU A 189 5.41 -4.86 -0.34
CA GLU A 189 3.94 -4.86 -0.41
C GLU A 189 3.27 -4.35 0.88
N ASP A 190 3.99 -4.40 2.01
CA ASP A 190 3.41 -4.39 3.35
C ASP A 190 4.17 -3.51 4.36
N GLY A 191 4.31 -2.21 4.08
CA GLY A 191 4.73 -1.25 5.13
C GLY A 191 6.18 -1.39 5.60
N GLY A 192 7.11 -1.77 4.71
CA GLY A 192 8.54 -1.78 5.03
C GLY A 192 9.17 -0.39 5.10
N ILE A 193 8.40 0.67 4.87
CA ILE A 193 8.84 2.06 4.80
C ILE A 193 8.29 2.80 6.02
N SER A 194 9.18 3.24 6.91
CA SER A 194 8.80 4.17 7.98
C SER A 194 8.69 5.58 7.41
N TRP A 195 7.57 6.24 7.67
CA TRP A 195 7.30 7.59 7.16
C TRP A 195 7.44 8.64 8.27
N ASP A 196 8.21 9.68 7.98
CA ASP A 196 8.33 10.86 8.82
C ASP A 196 7.89 12.10 8.06
N ARG A 197 7.08 12.93 8.71
CA ARG A 197 6.71 14.24 8.16
C ARG A 197 7.91 15.18 8.26
N GLY A 198 8.34 15.69 7.13
CA GLY A 198 9.44 16.64 7.01
C GLY A 198 9.08 18.05 7.49
N LEU A 199 10.11 18.87 7.71
CA LEU A 199 9.94 20.30 7.88
C LEU A 199 9.38 20.90 6.59
N SER A 200 8.20 21.50 6.69
CA SER A 200 7.62 22.29 5.62
C SER A 200 8.28 23.67 5.62
N LEU A 201 8.88 24.06 4.49
CA LEU A 201 9.50 25.37 4.34
C LEU A 201 8.50 26.44 3.90
N CYS A 202 7.38 26.02 3.31
CA CYS A 202 6.32 26.88 2.81
C CYS A 202 4.96 26.30 3.26
N PRO A 203 4.01 27.12 3.76
CA PRO A 203 2.69 26.63 4.22
C PRO A 203 1.91 25.80 3.19
N GLU A 204 2.16 26.05 1.90
CA GLU A 204 1.56 25.38 0.75
C GLU A 204 2.19 24.01 0.43
N GLU A 205 3.18 23.59 1.21
CA GLU A 205 3.94 22.38 1.01
C GLU A 205 3.84 21.44 2.21
N THR A 206 3.68 20.15 1.94
CA THR A 206 3.84 19.08 2.92
C THR A 206 4.79 18.05 2.35
N VAL A 207 5.83 17.70 3.11
CA VAL A 207 6.86 16.74 2.69
C VAL A 207 6.83 15.53 3.62
N PHE A 208 6.94 14.34 3.05
CA PHE A 208 7.04 13.07 3.74
C PHE A 208 8.31 12.34 3.30
N HIS A 209 9.00 11.75 4.25
CA HIS A 209 10.23 11.00 4.06
C HIS A 209 10.01 9.55 4.45
N GLY A 210 10.13 8.66 3.48
CA GLY A 210 10.01 7.23 3.64
C GLY A 210 11.39 6.59 3.67
N VAL A 211 11.68 5.83 4.72
CA VAL A 211 12.92 5.08 4.87
C VAL A 211 12.62 3.59 4.95
N ASN A 212 13.23 2.78 4.08
CA ASN A 212 13.06 1.32 4.13
C ASN A 212 13.83 0.73 5.34
N GLY A 213 13.10 0.02 6.21
CA GLY A 213 13.63 -0.58 7.45
C GLY A 213 14.70 -1.65 7.24
N HIS A 214 14.74 -2.28 6.06
CA HIS A 214 15.74 -3.29 5.72
C HIS A 214 17.05 -2.72 5.15
N CYS A 215 17.09 -1.41 4.90
CA CYS A 215 18.24 -0.74 4.31
C CYS A 215 19.06 0.01 5.37
N CYS A 216 19.76 -0.73 6.23
CA CYS A 216 20.76 -0.18 7.14
C CYS A 216 22.12 -0.12 6.42
N GLY A 217 22.50 1.03 5.88
CA GLY A 217 23.86 1.24 5.39
C GLY A 217 24.03 2.24 4.25
N PHE A 218 25.26 2.27 3.79
CA PHE A 218 25.89 3.01 2.71
C PHE A 218 25.31 2.75 1.29
N GLY A 219 24.06 2.34 1.18
CA GLY A 219 23.37 2.11 -0.09
C GLY A 219 21.87 2.25 0.01
N SER A 220 21.38 2.77 1.14
CA SER A 220 19.97 2.96 1.45
C SER A 220 19.38 4.08 0.60
N MET A 221 18.16 3.87 0.15
CA MET A 221 17.36 4.85 -0.56
C MET A 221 16.34 5.48 0.39
N VAL A 222 15.89 6.67 0.03
CA VAL A 222 14.87 7.45 0.71
C VAL A 222 13.84 7.83 -0.32
N THR A 223 12.57 7.53 -0.02
CA THR A 223 11.45 7.96 -0.83
C THR A 223 10.95 9.30 -0.29
N VAL A 224 10.85 10.31 -1.13
CA VAL A 224 10.37 11.63 -0.76
C VAL A 224 9.04 11.85 -1.47
N VAL A 225 7.97 12.06 -0.72
CA VAL A 225 6.67 12.43 -1.26
C VAL A 225 6.39 13.88 -0.86
N ARG A 226 6.11 14.72 -1.84
CA ARG A 226 5.87 16.16 -1.63
C ARG A 226 4.54 16.54 -2.23
N LEU A 227 3.65 17.01 -1.36
CA LEU A 227 2.36 17.60 -1.69
C LEU A 227 2.54 19.11 -1.75
N THR A 228 2.24 19.71 -2.89
CA THR A 228 2.40 21.14 -3.14
C THR A 228 1.09 21.70 -3.67
N GLN A 229 0.61 22.77 -3.05
CA GLN A 229 -0.58 23.49 -3.46
C GLN A 229 -0.17 24.68 -4.32
N TRP A 230 -0.66 24.74 -5.57
CA TRP A 230 -0.38 25.84 -6.50
C TRP A 230 -1.51 26.88 -6.51
N SER A 231 -2.73 26.42 -6.23
CA SER A 231 -3.93 27.24 -6.05
C SER A 231 -4.91 26.47 -5.14
N PRO A 232 -6.01 27.09 -4.67
CA PRO A 232 -6.96 26.43 -3.78
C PRO A 232 -7.41 25.03 -4.25
N GLU A 233 -7.59 24.83 -5.55
CA GLU A 233 -8.06 23.57 -6.14
C GLU A 233 -6.92 22.74 -6.77
N GLN A 234 -5.78 23.37 -7.13
CA GLN A 234 -4.70 22.67 -7.86
C GLN A 234 -3.58 22.24 -6.93
N HIS A 235 -3.31 20.94 -6.93
CA HIS A 235 -2.24 20.34 -6.15
C HIS A 235 -1.33 19.50 -7.04
N THR A 236 -0.09 19.29 -6.61
CA THR A 236 0.80 18.29 -7.20
C THR A 236 1.39 17.38 -6.14
N VAL A 237 1.47 16.10 -6.48
CA VAL A 237 2.19 15.08 -5.70
C VAL A 237 3.43 14.69 -6.49
N SER A 238 4.61 15.01 -5.98
CA SER A 238 5.87 14.51 -6.54
C SER A 238 6.46 13.43 -5.63
N ILE A 239 6.86 12.31 -6.23
CA ILE A 239 7.50 11.18 -5.55
C ILE A 239 8.89 11.02 -6.15
N GLU A 240 9.93 11.08 -5.34
CA GLU A 240 11.33 10.94 -5.74
C GLU A 240 12.01 9.85 -4.89
N VAL A 241 12.81 8.98 -5.51
CA VAL A 241 13.61 7.97 -4.78
C VAL A 241 15.08 8.32 -4.92
N LEU A 242 15.73 8.62 -3.79
CA LEU A 242 17.05 9.23 -3.71
C LEU A 242 17.99 8.45 -2.78
N PRO A 243 19.30 8.38 -3.04
CA PRO A 243 20.25 7.76 -2.13
C PRO A 243 20.43 8.56 -0.83
N ARG A 244 20.52 7.86 0.31
CA ARG A 244 20.60 8.46 1.67
C ARG A 244 21.85 9.32 1.90
N TYR A 245 22.93 9.14 1.12
CA TYR A 245 24.17 9.93 1.22
C TYR A 245 24.01 11.44 1.04
N SER A 246 22.84 11.87 0.60
CA SER A 246 22.50 13.27 0.47
C SER A 246 22.28 13.97 1.82
N ILE A 247 22.61 13.41 3.00
CA ILE A 247 22.37 14.04 4.32
C ILE A 247 22.88 15.51 4.37
N GLY A 248 24.06 15.81 3.80
CA GLY A 248 24.56 17.19 3.66
C GLY A 248 23.93 18.01 2.52
N PHE A 249 23.22 17.35 1.60
CA PHE A 249 22.49 17.92 0.47
C PHE A 249 21.03 18.29 0.83
N TRP A 250 20.40 17.74 1.88
CA TRP A 250 19.00 18.08 2.23
C TRP A 250 18.83 19.51 2.71
N THR A 251 19.79 20.02 3.49
CA THR A 251 19.79 21.43 3.92
C THR A 251 20.09 22.38 2.74
N ILE A 252 20.82 21.91 1.72
CA ILE A 252 21.30 22.73 0.59
C ILE A 252 20.32 22.72 -0.59
N HIS A 253 19.69 21.58 -0.92
CA HIS A 253 18.78 21.48 -2.05
C HIS A 253 17.42 22.15 -1.80
N ASN A 254 17.03 22.25 -0.53
CA ASN A 254 15.93 23.09 -0.06
C ASN A 254 16.19 24.59 -0.30
N ASN A 255 17.46 25.00 -0.35
CA ASN A 255 17.84 26.41 -0.54
C ASN A 255 18.02 26.81 -2.02
N CYS A 256 18.23 25.84 -2.92
CA CYS A 256 18.57 26.13 -4.33
C CYS A 256 17.42 26.01 -5.34
N ARG A 257 16.28 25.39 -5.01
CA ARG A 257 15.17 25.25 -5.98
C ARG A 257 14.15 26.39 -5.97
N THR A 258 14.23 27.33 -5.02
CA THR A 258 13.41 28.57 -5.02
C THR A 258 14.03 29.73 -5.81
N VAL A 259 15.23 29.58 -6.39
CA VAL A 259 15.84 30.61 -7.24
C VAL A 259 15.65 30.25 -8.72
N ARG A 260 14.39 30.29 -9.17
CA ARG A 260 14.08 30.53 -10.60
C ARG A 260 13.24 31.78 -10.77
N ARG A 261 13.66 32.84 -10.09
CA ARG A 261 13.65 34.20 -10.65
C ARG A 261 15.10 34.62 -10.77
N SER A 262 15.65 34.59 -11.97
CA SER A 262 16.91 35.29 -12.24
C SER A 262 16.70 36.79 -12.00
N PRO A 263 17.73 37.48 -11.48
CA PRO A 263 18.64 38.10 -12.42
C PRO A 263 20.11 37.77 -12.12
N LEU A 264 20.89 37.69 -13.20
CA LEU A 264 22.34 37.78 -13.19
C LEU A 264 22.78 39.00 -12.38
N SER A 265 23.70 38.83 -11.43
CA SER A 265 24.98 39.55 -11.39
C SER A 265 25.65 39.46 -10.00
N HIS A 266 26.98 39.29 -10.03
CA HIS A 266 27.94 39.44 -8.93
C HIS A 266 27.93 38.42 -7.78
N LEU A 267 28.82 37.42 -7.89
CA LEU A 267 29.77 37.09 -6.82
C LEU A 267 30.90 36.21 -7.40
N GLY A 268 31.91 36.91 -7.92
CA GLY A 268 33.25 36.35 -8.02
C GLY A 268 33.85 36.13 -6.64
N ALA A 269 34.90 35.30 -6.61
CA ALA A 269 35.77 34.98 -5.48
C ALA A 269 35.33 33.82 -4.57
N CYS A 270 35.69 32.59 -4.96
CA CYS A 270 36.24 31.54 -4.08
C CYS A 270 36.85 30.38 -4.91
N PRO A 271 38.16 30.39 -5.23
CA PRO A 271 38.76 29.38 -6.12
C PRO A 271 38.96 27.99 -5.49
N LYS A 272 38.66 27.79 -4.20
CA LYS A 272 39.05 26.56 -3.46
C LYS A 272 37.96 25.50 -3.31
N PHE A 273 36.68 25.81 -3.57
CA PHE A 273 35.61 24.81 -3.52
C PHE A 273 35.45 24.00 -4.81
N TYR A 274 35.91 24.52 -5.95
CA TYR A 274 35.85 23.81 -7.23
C TYR A 274 36.73 22.55 -7.29
N LYS A 275 37.79 22.46 -6.46
CA LYS A 275 38.64 21.27 -6.42
C LYS A 275 38.07 20.14 -5.58
N VAL A 276 37.31 20.43 -4.52
CA VAL A 276 36.68 19.38 -3.69
C VAL A 276 35.50 18.74 -4.42
N ILE A 277 34.76 19.54 -5.22
CA ILE A 277 33.64 19.02 -6.04
C ILE A 277 34.16 18.08 -7.15
N LYS A 278 35.39 18.25 -7.64
CA LYS A 278 35.93 17.43 -8.73
C LYS A 278 36.37 16.02 -8.29
N TYR A 279 36.69 15.81 -7.01
CA TYR A 279 37.09 14.49 -6.50
C TYR A 279 35.92 13.61 -6.04
N SER A 280 34.72 14.16 -5.79
CA SER A 280 33.52 13.37 -5.48
C SER A 280 32.75 12.89 -6.73
N VAL A 281 33.06 13.40 -7.92
CA VAL A 281 32.37 13.01 -9.17
C VAL A 281 32.96 11.74 -9.79
N GLN A 282 34.15 11.30 -9.35
CA GLN A 282 34.83 10.13 -9.94
C GLN A 282 34.44 8.78 -9.32
N ASN A 283 33.70 8.76 -8.21
CA ASN A 283 33.25 7.53 -7.54
C ASN A 283 31.73 7.52 -7.30
N ILE A 284 30.94 8.07 -8.24
CA ILE A 284 29.51 7.77 -8.27
C ILE A 284 29.39 6.36 -8.87
N PRO A 285 28.89 5.35 -8.13
CA PRO A 285 28.62 4.04 -8.72
C PRO A 285 27.60 4.25 -9.83
N SER A 286 28.04 4.13 -11.08
CA SER A 286 27.17 4.24 -12.24
C SER A 286 26.29 2.99 -12.32
N ARG A 287 25.14 3.00 -11.65
CA ARG A 287 23.90 2.21 -11.90
C ARG A 287 23.02 2.13 -10.64
N LYS A 288 22.41 3.24 -10.23
CA LYS A 288 21.12 3.18 -9.52
C LYS A 288 20.27 4.33 -10.05
N SER A 289 19.21 4.02 -10.78
CA SER A 289 18.36 5.00 -11.45
C SER A 289 17.62 5.85 -10.42
N PHE A 290 17.79 7.16 -10.48
CA PHE A 290 16.85 8.09 -9.85
C PHE A 290 15.47 7.88 -10.50
N LYS A 291 14.50 7.39 -9.74
CA LYS A 291 13.10 7.35 -10.18
C LYS A 291 12.42 8.63 -9.68
N SER A 292 11.55 9.21 -10.51
CA SER A 292 10.68 10.31 -10.11
C SER A 292 9.33 10.19 -10.79
N ARG A 293 8.25 10.53 -10.08
CA ARG A 293 6.87 10.55 -10.59
C ARG A 293 6.18 11.82 -10.12
N VAL A 294 5.37 12.43 -10.97
CA VAL A 294 4.54 13.59 -10.60
C VAL A 294 3.11 13.33 -11.00
N PHE A 295 2.18 13.62 -10.10
CA PHE A 295 0.74 13.65 -10.37
C PHE A 295 0.25 15.09 -10.24
N HIS A 296 -0.46 15.56 -11.27
CA HIS A 296 -1.20 16.80 -11.24
C HIS A 296 -2.64 16.49 -10.89
N ILE A 297 -3.18 17.17 -9.89
CA ILE A 297 -4.51 16.89 -9.35
C ILE A 297 -5.30 18.18 -9.15
N PHE A 298 -6.61 18.04 -9.34
CA PHE A 298 -7.62 19.05 -9.03
C PHE A 298 -8.49 18.44 -7.92
N LEU A 299 -8.63 19.16 -6.82
CA LEU A 299 -9.45 18.78 -5.66
C LEU A 299 -10.74 19.61 -5.63
#